data_AF-A0A484GRH1-F1
#
_entry.id   AF-A0A484GRH1-F1
#
_cell.length_a   1.000
_cell.length_b   1.000
_cell.length_c   1.000
_cell.angle_alpha   90.00
_cell.angle_beta   90.00
_cell.angle_gamma   90.00
#
_symmetry.space_group_name_H-M   'P 1'
#
loop_
_entity.id
_entity.type
_entity.pdbx_description
1 polymer ?
#
loop_
_entity_poly.entity_id
_entity_poly.type
_entity_poly.pdbx_seq_one_letter_code
_entity_poly.pdbx_strand_id
1 'polypeptide(L)'
;FRFCNYCKDFNGMQCRTRMKQCWKFNLLLYNRSCTTDHFYFSDRVTGKQGHLYCYSALSCRPCEEGVFQVFHDLVRETYCCNHDNRCNDGSCLPEKSKIFGLEG
;
A
#
# COMPACT_ATOMS: atom_id res chain seq x y z
N PHE A 1 1.99 -17.89 13.79
CA PHE A 1 2.39 -17.56 12.41
C PHE A 1 1.33 -16.67 11.81
N ARG A 2 1.73 -15.68 11.01
CA ARG A 2 0.80 -14.83 10.26
C ARG A 2 1.16 -14.91 8.78
N PHE A 3 0.16 -15.13 7.93
CA PHE A 3 0.33 -15.13 6.48
C PHE A 3 -0.11 -13.77 5.92
N CYS A 4 0.65 -13.26 4.96
CA CYS A 4 0.36 -12.04 4.20
C CYS A 4 0.34 -12.36 2.71
N ASN A 5 -0.41 -11.58 1.95
CA ASN A 5 -0.29 -11.56 0.49
C ASN A 5 1.04 -10.92 0.10
N TYR A 6 1.63 -11.46 -0.97
CA TYR A 6 2.82 -10.93 -1.59
C TYR A 6 2.57 -10.69 -3.07
N CYS A 7 2.71 -9.44 -3.49
CA CYS A 7 2.61 -9.02 -4.87
C CYS A 7 3.47 -7.77 -5.09
N LYS A 8 4.24 -7.72 -6.19
CA LYS A 8 5.04 -6.52 -6.51
C LYS A 8 4.29 -5.50 -7.37
N ASP A 9 3.30 -5.96 -8.14
CA ASP A 9 2.53 -5.13 -9.07
C ASP A 9 1.06 -5.56 -9.05
N PHE A 10 0.32 -5.02 -8.08
CA PHE A 10 -1.12 -5.18 -7.95
C PHE A 10 -1.81 -3.98 -8.60
N ASN A 11 -2.61 -4.22 -9.62
CA ASN A 11 -3.21 -3.14 -10.42
C ASN A 11 -4.51 -2.55 -9.82
N GLY A 12 -4.83 -2.87 -8.56
CA GLY A 12 -6.08 -2.50 -7.91
C GLY A 12 -7.19 -3.57 -8.00
N MET A 13 -7.02 -4.58 -8.86
CA MET A 13 -7.94 -5.72 -8.96
C MET A 13 -7.22 -7.06 -8.77
N GLN A 14 -6.04 -7.21 -9.36
CA GLN A 14 -5.28 -8.45 -9.32
C GLN A 14 -3.77 -8.21 -9.37
N CYS A 15 -3.03 -9.22 -8.92
CA CYS A 15 -1.58 -9.23 -9.05
C CYS A 15 -1.16 -9.63 -10.45
N ARG A 16 -0.47 -8.76 -11.19
CA ARG A 16 -0.04 -9.02 -12.58
C ARG A 16 0.95 -10.19 -12.69
N THR A 17 1.80 -10.39 -11.68
CA THR A 17 2.82 -11.44 -11.66
C THR A 17 2.43 -12.65 -10.80
N ARG A 18 1.13 -12.91 -10.64
CA ARG A 18 0.54 -13.92 -9.74
C ARG A 18 0.71 -13.60 -8.25
N MET A 19 -0.38 -13.73 -7.50
CA MET A 19 -0.37 -13.55 -6.05
C MET A 19 0.43 -14.66 -5.36
N LYS A 20 1.41 -14.28 -4.53
CA LYS A 20 2.15 -15.20 -3.66
C LYS A 20 1.75 -14.97 -2.20
N GLN A 21 2.25 -15.82 -1.32
CA GLN A 21 2.07 -15.68 0.12
C GLN A 21 3.45 -15.65 0.78
N CYS A 22 3.56 -14.86 1.83
CA CYS A 22 4.70 -14.92 2.74
C CYS A 22 4.22 -14.96 4.17
N TRP A 23 5.07 -15.46 5.05
CA TRP A 23 4.73 -15.69 6.45
C TRP A 23 5.79 -15.09 7.36
N LYS A 24 5.37 -14.68 8.55
CA LYS A 24 6.27 -14.16 9.59
C LYS A 24 6.29 -15.06 10.82
N PHE A 25 7.48 -15.27 11.39
CA PHE A 25 7.66 -15.90 12.69
C PHE A 25 7.25 -14.93 13.80
N ASN A 26 6.42 -15.42 14.73
CA ASN A 26 5.74 -14.62 15.76
C ASN A 26 6.63 -14.19 16.95
N LEU A 27 7.96 -14.31 16.85
CA LEU A 27 8.87 -14.14 18.00
C LEU A 27 9.00 -12.69 18.48
N LEU A 28 8.76 -11.68 17.62
CA LEU A 28 8.77 -10.27 18.00
C LEU A 28 7.39 -9.67 17.68
N LEU A 29 6.72 -9.11 18.70
CA LEU A 29 5.37 -8.50 18.60
C LEU A 29 5.28 -7.42 17.51
N TYR A 30 6.38 -6.71 17.24
CA TYR A 30 6.49 -5.65 16.23
C TYR A 30 6.49 -6.14 14.78
N ASN A 31 6.53 -7.46 14.55
CA ASN A 31 6.57 -8.07 13.22
C ASN A 31 5.27 -8.81 12.85
N ARG A 32 4.11 -8.41 13.37
CA ARG A 32 2.82 -9.09 13.09
C ARG A 32 1.97 -8.46 11.99
N SER A 33 2.37 -7.31 11.46
CA SER A 33 1.64 -6.62 10.40
C SER A 33 2.06 -7.09 9.00
N CYS A 34 1.07 -7.16 8.11
CA CYS A 34 1.24 -7.16 6.67
C CYS A 34 1.26 -5.71 6.17
N THR A 35 1.91 -5.49 5.03
CA THR A 35 2.11 -4.15 4.45
C THR A 35 1.47 -4.08 3.07
N THR A 36 0.83 -2.95 2.80
CA THR A 36 0.34 -2.53 1.48
C THR A 36 0.95 -1.18 1.17
N ASP A 37 1.67 -1.08 0.05
CA ASP A 37 2.22 0.18 -0.45
C ASP A 37 1.44 0.58 -1.70
N HIS A 38 0.71 1.69 -1.67
CA HIS A 38 0.04 2.26 -2.84
C HIS A 38 0.94 3.31 -3.47
N PHE A 39 1.14 3.23 -4.78
CA PHE A 39 1.96 4.17 -5.54
C PHE A 39 1.09 5.08 -6.40
N TYR A 40 1.38 6.38 -6.34
CA TYR A 40 0.66 7.40 -7.09
C TYR A 40 1.63 8.36 -7.78
N PHE A 41 1.33 8.74 -9.02
CA PHE A 41 2.01 9.84 -9.70
C PHE A 41 1.30 11.16 -9.43
N SER A 42 2.05 12.21 -9.11
CA SER A 42 1.59 13.59 -9.05
C SER A 42 1.49 14.14 -10.47
N ASP A 43 0.27 14.44 -10.91
CA ASP A 43 0.08 15.21 -12.14
C ASP A 43 0.30 16.70 -11.84
N ARG A 44 1.41 17.26 -12.32
CA ARG A 44 1.71 18.69 -12.23
C ARG A 44 1.19 19.48 -13.44
N VAL A 45 0.78 18.81 -14.52
CA VAL A 45 0.48 19.43 -15.83
C VAL A 45 -0.94 19.96 -15.87
N THR A 46 -1.91 19.27 -15.26
CA THR A 46 -3.33 19.66 -15.37
C THR A 46 -3.80 20.65 -14.29
N GLY A 47 -2.94 21.03 -13.33
CA GLY A 47 -3.32 21.90 -12.21
C GLY A 47 -4.42 21.30 -11.30
N LYS A 48 -4.89 20.08 -11.60
CA LYS A 48 -5.79 19.31 -10.74
C LYS A 48 -4.94 18.61 -9.70
N GLN A 49 -5.06 19.08 -8.46
CA GLN A 49 -4.53 18.44 -7.26
C GLN A 49 -5.08 17.00 -7.16
N GLY A 50 -4.41 16.04 -7.79
CA GLY A 50 -4.84 14.65 -7.78
C GLY A 50 -3.66 13.73 -8.03
N HIS A 51 -3.32 12.89 -7.06
CA HIS A 51 -2.37 11.82 -7.30
C HIS A 51 -3.10 10.66 -8.02
N LEU A 52 -2.54 10.22 -9.14
CA LEU A 52 -3.09 9.15 -9.96
C LEU A 52 -2.57 7.82 -9.47
N TYR A 53 -3.47 6.94 -9.03
CA TYR A 53 -3.11 5.58 -8.62
C TYR A 53 -2.46 4.81 -9.78
N CYS A 54 -1.36 4.15 -9.49
CA CYS A 54 -0.58 3.39 -10.47
C CYS A 54 -0.66 1.89 -10.21
N TYR A 55 -0.16 1.48 -9.05
CA TYR A 55 -0.12 0.09 -8.62
C TYR A 55 0.07 0.03 -7.11
N SER A 56 -0.10 -1.17 -6.55
CA SER A 56 0.22 -1.46 -5.16
C SER A 56 1.24 -2.58 -5.05
N ALA A 57 2.07 -2.53 -4.01
CA ALA A 57 2.91 -3.65 -3.60
C ALA A 57 2.39 -4.20 -2.25
N LEU A 58 2.14 -5.50 -2.22
CA LEU A 58 1.70 -6.25 -1.04
C LEU A 58 2.90 -7.02 -0.50
N SER A 59 3.20 -6.90 0.78
CA SER A 59 4.38 -7.56 1.37
C SER A 59 4.21 -7.89 2.85
N CYS A 60 5.18 -8.67 3.36
CA CYS A 60 5.38 -8.98 4.76
C CYS A 60 6.68 -8.33 5.26
N ARG A 61 6.95 -7.08 4.89
CA ARG A 61 8.05 -6.31 5.49
C ARG A 61 7.62 -5.75 6.86
N PRO A 62 8.53 -5.37 7.76
CA PRO A 62 8.17 -4.51 8.90
C PRO A 62 7.42 -3.29 8.37
N CYS A 63 6.29 -2.97 9.01
CA CYS A 63 5.39 -1.97 8.47
C CYS A 63 5.61 -0.62 9.15
N GLU A 64 5.79 0.40 8.33
CA GLU A 64 5.92 1.80 8.73
C GLU A 64 4.84 2.57 7.97
N GLU A 65 3.74 2.84 8.66
CA GLU A 65 2.55 3.46 8.11
C GLU A 65 2.81 4.95 7.80
N GLY A 66 2.25 5.45 6.70
CA GLY A 66 2.36 6.87 6.34
C GLY A 66 2.50 7.15 4.85
N VAL A 67 2.69 8.43 4.52
CA VAL A 67 2.88 8.93 3.15
C VAL A 67 4.33 9.33 2.96
N PHE A 68 4.95 8.88 1.87
CA PHE A 68 6.36 9.06 1.58
C PHE A 68 6.54 9.56 0.16
N GLN A 69 7.27 10.66 -0.01
CA GLN A 69 7.76 11.08 -1.32
C GLN A 69 8.88 10.13 -1.76
N VAL A 70 8.65 9.32 -2.80
CA VAL A 70 9.64 8.38 -3.32
C VAL A 70 10.53 9.05 -4.37
N PHE A 71 9.92 9.82 -5.26
CA PHE A 71 10.59 10.61 -6.31
C PHE A 71 9.82 11.91 -6.54
N HIS A 72 10.37 12.86 -7.30
CA HIS A 72 9.75 14.18 -7.54
C HIS A 72 8.24 14.18 -7.88
N ASP A 73 7.79 13.14 -8.58
CA ASP A 73 6.43 12.91 -9.03
C ASP A 73 5.81 11.63 -8.46
N LEU A 74 6.54 10.80 -7.72
CA LEU A 74 6.05 9.52 -7.21
C LEU A 74 5.88 9.58 -5.69
N VAL A 75 4.65 9.33 -5.25
CA VAL A 75 4.26 9.24 -3.84
C VAL A 75 3.91 7.79 -3.51
N ARG A 76 4.32 7.33 -2.32
CA ARG A 76 3.95 6.04 -1.75
C ARG A 76 3.17 6.25 -0.48
N GLU A 77 2.01 5.61 -0.38
CA GLU A 77 1.25 5.53 0.85
C GLU A 77 1.26 4.11 1.38
N THR A 78 1.72 3.95 2.63
CA THR A 78 1.91 2.64 3.27
C THR A 78 0.84 2.41 4.32
N TYR A 79 0.13 1.29 4.19
CA TYR A 79 -0.88 0.79 5.12
C TYR A 79 -0.44 -0.51 5.79
N CYS A 80 -0.72 -0.63 7.08
CA CYS A 80 -0.45 -1.83 7.86
C CYS A 80 -1.75 -2.48 8.32
N CYS A 81 -1.77 -3.81 8.31
CA CYS A 81 -2.88 -4.57 8.89
C CYS A 81 -2.35 -5.76 9.66
N ASN A 82 -2.99 -6.09 10.78
CA ASN A 82 -2.60 -7.23 11.63
C ASN A 82 -3.79 -8.05 12.15
N HIS A 83 -5.02 -7.68 11.78
CA HIS A 83 -6.26 -8.28 12.28
C HIS A 83 -6.36 -9.75 11.83
N ASP A 84 -6.15 -10.03 10.54
CA ASP A 84 -6.33 -11.37 9.96
C ASP A 84 -5.18 -11.85 9.09
N ASN A 85 -5.20 -13.14 8.76
CA ASN A 85 -4.33 -13.69 7.71
C ASN A 85 -4.72 -13.06 6.37
N ARG A 86 -3.72 -12.65 5.59
CA ARG A 86 -3.89 -12.06 4.25
C ARG A 86 -4.74 -10.79 4.24
N CYS A 87 -4.73 -10.03 5.33
CA CYS A 87 -5.45 -8.77 5.46
C CYS A 87 -5.00 -7.69 4.46
N ASN A 88 -3.82 -7.82 3.85
CA ASN A 88 -3.30 -6.90 2.84
C ASN A 88 -3.72 -7.36 1.43
N ASP A 89 -5.01 -7.35 1.14
CA ASP A 89 -5.54 -7.79 -0.17
C ASP A 89 -5.38 -6.74 -1.29
N GLY A 90 -4.92 -5.53 -0.95
CA GLY A 90 -4.75 -4.42 -1.89
C GLY A 90 -6.03 -3.66 -2.19
N SER A 91 -7.16 -4.05 -1.58
CA SER A 91 -8.46 -3.38 -1.70
C SER A 91 -8.63 -2.23 -0.71
N CYS A 92 -7.80 -2.17 0.33
CA CYS A 92 -7.67 -1.04 1.25
C CYS A 92 -7.05 0.20 0.59
N LEU A 93 -7.47 0.51 -0.65
CA LEU A 93 -7.27 1.84 -1.18
C LEU A 93 -7.98 2.77 -0.20
N PRO A 94 -7.28 3.69 0.48
CA PRO A 94 -8.00 4.77 1.14
C PRO A 94 -8.91 5.36 0.09
N GLU A 95 -10.13 5.66 0.52
CA GLU A 95 -11.08 6.44 -0.26
C GLU A 95 -10.35 7.38 -1.22
N LYS A 96 -10.82 7.47 -2.46
CA LYS A 96 -10.42 8.43 -3.49
C LYS A 96 -10.53 9.92 -3.05
N SER A 97 -10.59 10.19 -1.75
CA SER A 97 -11.14 11.36 -1.07
C SER A 97 -10.18 12.05 -0.10
N LYS A 98 -8.90 11.61 0.07
CA LYS A 98 -7.93 12.31 0.94
C LYS A 98 -6.66 12.80 0.24
N ILE A 99 -6.77 13.09 -1.05
CA ILE A 99 -5.87 14.00 -1.78
C ILE A 99 -6.67 15.24 -2.22
N PHE A 100 -7.70 15.59 -1.46
CA PHE A 100 -8.29 16.92 -1.52
C PHE A 100 -7.88 17.62 -0.25
N GLY A 101 -7.11 18.69 -0.41
CA GLY A 101 -6.85 19.65 0.66
C GLY A 101 -8.16 20.31 1.08
N LEU A 102 -8.91 19.65 1.95
CA LEU A 102 -10.01 20.23 2.70
C LEU A 102 -9.63 20.25 4.18
N GLU A 103 -8.78 21.23 4.51
CA GLU A 103 -9.00 22.06 5.69
C GLU A 103 -9.16 23.49 5.18
N GLY A 104 -10.35 24.07 5.42
CA GLY A 104 -10.74 25.42 5.00
C GLY A 104 -12.18 25.50 4.53
#